data_AF-A0A0A0BJJ4-F1
#
_entry.id   AF-A0A0A0BJJ4-F1
#
_cell.length_a   1.000
_cell.length_b   1.000
_cell.length_c   1.000
_cell.angle_alpha   90.00
_cell.angle_beta   90.00
_cell.angle_gamma   90.00
#
_symmetry.space_group_name_H-M   'P 1'
#
loop_
_entity.id
_entity.type
_entity.pdbx_description
1 polymer ?
#
loop_
_entity_poly.entity_id
_entity_poly.type
_entity_poly.pdbx_seq_one_letter_code
_entity_poly.pdbx_strand_id
1 'polypeptide(L)' 'MLSFFKANPEKKLKKQLAQKREQALNAQRNGDIRQFATLTEEAEALLKQLQTVQADKT' A
#
# COMPACT_ATOMS: atom_id res chain seq x y z
N MET A 1 12.25 -26.35 -6.45
CA MET A 1 12.87 -25.17 -5.82
C MET A 1 11.90 -24.00 -5.86
N LEU A 2 11.09 -23.71 -4.83
CA LEU A 2 10.43 -22.39 -4.68
C LEU A 2 10.18 -22.13 -3.18
N SER A 3 11.16 -21.50 -2.52
CA SER A 3 11.06 -21.04 -1.14
C SER A 3 10.11 -19.85 -1.03
N PHE A 4 8.79 -20.08 -1.10
CA PHE A 4 7.80 -18.98 -1.10
C PHE A 4 7.11 -18.67 0.23
N PHE A 5 7.44 -19.38 1.33
CA PHE A 5 6.72 -19.20 2.59
C PHE A 5 7.42 -18.36 3.65
N LYS A 6 8.31 -17.44 3.26
CA LYS A 6 8.62 -16.29 4.13
C LYS A 6 7.64 -15.18 3.78
N ALA A 7 6.47 -15.22 4.41
CA ALA A 7 5.48 -14.15 4.36
C ALA A 7 6.09 -12.91 5.02
N ASN A 8 6.86 -12.15 4.25
CA ASN A 8 7.41 -10.89 4.72
C ASN A 8 6.23 -9.90 4.84
N PRO A 9 5.79 -9.52 6.06
CA PRO A 9 4.66 -8.60 6.24
C PRO A 9 4.91 -7.29 5.48
N GLU A 10 6.17 -6.86 5.41
CA GLU A 10 6.62 -5.74 4.60
C GLU A 10 6.32 -5.88 3.10
N LYS A 11 6.55 -7.06 2.49
CA LYS A 11 6.22 -7.28 1.06
C LYS A 11 4.70 -7.24 0.84
N LYS A 12 3.91 -7.71 1.81
CA LYS A 12 2.46 -7.64 1.76
C LYS A 12 1.98 -6.18 1.81
N LEU A 13 2.50 -5.39 2.75
CA LEU A 13 2.20 -3.96 2.87
C LEU A 13 2.61 -3.17 1.62
N LYS A 14 3.81 -3.44 1.07
CA LYS A 14 4.26 -2.85 -0.21
C LYS A 14 3.29 -3.13 -1.36
N LYS A 15 2.80 -4.37 -1.46
CA LYS A 15 1.84 -4.76 -2.51
C LYS A 15 0.48 -4.07 -2.33
N GLN A 16 -0.04 -4.03 -1.10
CA GLN A 16 -1.30 -3.35 -0.79
C GLN A 16 -1.22 -1.84 -1.07
N LEU A 17 -0.12 -1.20 -0.67
CA LEU A 17 0.17 0.20 -0.96
C LEU A 17 0.15 0.48 -2.47
N ALA A 18 0.82 -0.36 -3.26
CA ALA A 18 0.85 -0.21 -4.72
C ALA A 18 -0.56 -0.33 -5.33
N GLN A 19 -1.35 -1.31 -4.88
CA GLN A 19 -2.74 -1.48 -5.34
C GLN A 19 -3.61 -0.28 -4.99
N LYS A 20 -3.50 0.25 -3.76
CA LYS A 20 -4.27 1.43 -3.34
C LYS A 20 -3.90 2.68 -4.13
N ARG A 21 -2.62 2.87 -4.44
CA ARG A 21 -2.17 3.95 -5.31
C ARG A 21 -2.69 3.82 -6.74
N GLU A 22 -2.67 2.62 -7.30
CA GLU A 22 -3.23 2.37 -8.62
C GLU A 22 -4.74 2.68 -8.66
N GLN A 23 -5.48 2.23 -7.65
CA GLN A 23 -6.89 2.56 -7.49
C GLN A 23 -7.12 4.07 -7.36
N ALA A 24 -6.30 4.77 -6.58
CA ALA A 24 -6.37 6.22 -6.44
C ALA A 24 -6.14 6.93 -7.78
N LEU A 25 -5.13 6.50 -8.55
CA LEU A 25 -4.88 7.07 -9.88
C LEU A 25 -6.05 6.82 -10.84
N ASN A 26 -6.65 5.64 -10.80
CA ASN A 26 -7.84 5.34 -11.60
C ASN A 26 -9.03 6.21 -11.16
N ALA A 27 -9.27 6.39 -9.86
CA ALA A 27 -10.29 7.27 -9.32
C ALA A 27 -10.06 8.74 -9.75
N GLN A 28 -8.81 9.22 -9.70
CA GLN A 28 -8.43 10.55 -10.18
C GLN A 28 -8.71 10.72 -11.67
N ARG A 29 -8.34 9.74 -12.51
CA ARG A 29 -8.61 9.77 -13.96
C ARG A 29 -10.11 9.75 -14.29
N ASN A 30 -10.89 9.07 -13.46
CA ASN A 30 -12.35 9.01 -13.60
C ASN A 30 -13.05 10.25 -13.01
N GLY A 31 -12.31 11.14 -12.34
CA GLY A 31 -12.85 12.34 -11.70
C GLY A 31 -13.56 12.08 -10.37
N ASP A 32 -13.40 10.90 -9.76
CA ASP A 32 -13.95 10.58 -8.44
C ASP A 32 -13.01 11.08 -7.33
N ILE A 33 -13.15 12.37 -7.01
CA ILE A 33 -12.33 13.06 -6.02
C ILE A 33 -12.54 12.47 -4.62
N ARG A 34 -13.75 12.01 -4.30
CA ARG A 34 -14.06 11.42 -2.98
C ARG A 34 -13.34 10.11 -2.81
N GLN A 35 -13.45 9.20 -3.78
CA GLN A 35 -12.69 7.95 -3.75
C GLN A 35 -11.19 8.20 -3.77
N PHE A 36 -10.71 9.15 -4.59
CA PHE A 36 -9.29 9.50 -4.62
C PHE A 36 -8.78 9.93 -3.23
N ALA A 37 -9.52 10.79 -2.52
CA ALA A 37 -9.16 11.23 -1.17
C ALA A 37 -9.09 10.04 -0.20
N THR A 38 -10.14 9.21 -0.17
CA THR A 38 -10.17 8.01 0.70
C THR A 38 -9.03 7.04 0.38
N LEU A 39 -8.81 6.72 -0.89
CA LEU A 39 -7.77 5.77 -1.32
C LEU A 39 -6.36 6.29 -1.04
N THR A 40 -6.17 7.61 -1.14
CA THR A 40 -4.89 8.25 -0.82
C THR A 40 -4.61 8.20 0.68
N GLU A 41 -5.61 8.48 1.51
CA GLU A 41 -5.50 8.38 2.97
C GLU A 41 -5.18 6.94 3.42
N GLU A 42 -5.86 5.95 2.84
CA GLU A 42 -5.58 4.53 3.08
C GLU A 42 -4.16 4.14 2.63
N ALA A 43 -3.69 4.66 1.48
CA ALA A 43 -2.33 4.42 1.01
C ALA A 43 -1.29 5.05 1.97
N GLU A 44 -1.53 6.24 2.49
CA GLU A 44 -0.66 6.86 3.49
C GLU A 44 -0.61 6.08 4.80
N ALA A 45 -1.75 5.58 5.27
CA ALA A 45 -1.80 4.72 6.46
C ALA A 45 -0.96 3.44 6.27
N LEU A 46 -1.06 2.79 5.11
CA LEU A 46 -0.24 1.62 4.76
C LEU A 46 1.26 1.96 4.68
N LEU A 47 1.60 3.16 4.19
CA LEU A 47 2.98 3.61 4.10
C LEU A 47 3.59 3.81 5.49
N LYS A 48 2.84 4.41 6.42
CA LYS A 48 3.26 4.54 7.82
C LYS A 48 3.49 3.17 8.47
N GLN A 49 2.57 2.22 8.28
CA GLN A 49 2.74 0.84 8.77
C GLN A 49 3.96 0.14 8.16
N LEU A 50 4.24 0.40 6.88
CA LEU A 50 5.42 -0.15 6.22
C LEU A 50 6.71 0.44 6.79
N GLN A 51 6.73 1.75 7.06
CA GLN A 51 7.87 2.42 7.70
C GLN A 51 8.12 1.88 9.10
N THR A 52 7.09 1.66 9.91
CA THR A 52 7.26 1.06 11.25
C THR A 52 7.82 -0.35 11.16
N VAL A 53 7.28 -1.19 10.27
CA VAL A 53 7.79 -2.57 10.06
C VAL A 53 9.22 -2.59 9.52
N GLN A 54 9.64 -1.56 8.78
CA GLN A 54 11.03 -1.42 8.31
C GLN A 54 11.96 -0.93 9.42
N ALA A 55 11.51 0.02 10.25
CA ALA A 55 12.26 0.55 11.38
C ALA A 55 12.45 -0.49 12.49
N ASP A 56 11.45 -1.34 12.74
CA ASP A 56 11.54 -2.43 13.73
C ASP A 56 12.51 -3.56 13.32
N LYS A 57 12.94 -3.58 12.05
CA LYS A 57 13.90 -4.57 11.52
C LYS A 57 15.37 -4.12 11.57
N THR A 58 15.62 -2.85 11.94
CA THR A 58 16.97 -2.30 12.17
C THR A 58 17.35 -2.39 13.63
#